data_AF-A0A535UPQ3-F1
#
_entry.id   AF-A0A535UPQ3-F1
#
_cell.length_a   1.000
_cell.length_b   1.000
_cell.length_c   1.000
_cell.angle_alpha   90.00
_cell.angle_beta   90.00
_cell.angle_gamma   90.00
#
_symmetry.space_group_name_H-M   'P 1'
#
loop_
_entity.id
_entity.type
_entity.pdbx_description
1 polymer ?
#
loop_
_entity_poly.entity_id
_entity_poly.type
_entity_poly.pdbx_seq_one_letter_code
_entity_poly.pdbx_strand_id
1 'polypeptide(L)'
;AKTGGTLHEVSASQTKLSQYCHQCRQYHKKSRSQRWHTCPCGCGPVQRDLYSAFLLACLEPEQIQPSITRHVWEGAEPRLRAVMEDLQQRANEGQHLPRSMGLSAPDKGAARAGARRLKSPAYPHQEPVVSTNGATGSVG
;
A
#
# COMPACT_ATOMS: atom_id res chain seq x y z
N ALA A 1 15.82 0.11 -26.48
CA ALA A 1 16.65 -1.08 -26.20
C ALA A 1 15.74 -2.20 -25.72
N LYS A 2 15.87 -3.43 -26.24
CA LYS A 2 15.21 -4.62 -25.66
C LYS A 2 16.14 -5.18 -24.58
N THR A 3 15.73 -5.14 -23.32
CA THR A 3 16.41 -5.83 -22.22
C THR A 3 16.27 -7.33 -22.45
N GLY A 4 17.37 -8.08 -22.55
CA GLY A 4 17.40 -9.52 -22.87
C GLY A 4 16.84 -10.45 -21.78
N GLY A 5 15.79 -10.03 -21.07
CA GLY A 5 15.11 -10.83 -20.05
C GLY A 5 14.00 -11.69 -20.62
N THR A 6 13.65 -12.75 -19.88
CA THR A 6 12.51 -13.64 -20.17
C THR A 6 11.30 -13.23 -19.31
N LEU A 7 10.11 -13.30 -19.89
CA LEU A 7 8.84 -13.12 -19.17
C LEU A 7 8.20 -14.49 -18.97
N HIS A 8 7.91 -14.83 -17.71
CA HIS A 8 7.11 -16.00 -17.35
C HIS A 8 5.77 -15.53 -16.76
N GLU A 9 4.67 -15.94 -17.39
CA GLU A 9 3.33 -15.62 -16.90
C GLU A 9 2.87 -16.67 -15.88
N VAL A 10 2.32 -16.20 -14.77
CA VAL A 10 1.82 -17.05 -13.69
C VAL A 10 0.40 -16.61 -13.34
N SER A 11 -0.51 -17.58 -13.24
CA SER A 11 -1.90 -17.30 -12.86
C SER A 11 -2.02 -16.94 -11.38
N ALA A 12 -2.35 -15.68 -11.09
CA ALA A 12 -2.57 -15.21 -9.72
C ALA A 12 -3.79 -15.87 -9.04
N SER A 13 -4.79 -16.29 -9.82
CA SER A 13 -6.00 -16.93 -9.31
C SER A 13 -5.76 -18.41 -8.94
N GLN A 14 -4.82 -19.07 -9.62
CA GLN A 14 -4.43 -20.44 -9.31
C GLN A 14 -3.47 -20.49 -8.12
N THR A 15 -2.42 -19.65 -8.14
CA THR A 15 -1.38 -19.67 -7.10
C THR A 15 -1.80 -19.04 -5.79
N LYS A 16 -2.68 -18.02 -5.81
CA LYS A 16 -3.22 -17.35 -4.62
C LYS A 16 -2.14 -16.99 -3.57
N LEU A 17 -0.96 -16.57 -4.02
CA LEU A 17 0.22 -16.39 -3.14
C LEU A 17 0.03 -15.36 -2.01
N SER A 18 -0.87 -14.38 -2.18
CA SER A 18 -1.24 -13.45 -1.10
C SER A 18 -1.93 -14.14 0.09
N GLN A 19 -2.49 -15.33 -0.13
CA GLN A 19 -3.17 -16.14 0.88
C GLN A 19 -2.30 -17.29 1.39
N TYR A 20 -1.41 -17.82 0.56
CA TYR A 20 -0.53 -18.95 0.86
C TYR A 20 0.48 -18.64 1.97
N CYS A 21 0.85 -19.66 2.75
CA CYS A 21 1.99 -19.67 3.67
C CYS A 21 2.89 -20.86 3.31
N HIS A 22 4.18 -20.60 3.00
CA HIS A 22 5.10 -21.67 2.60
C HIS A 22 5.45 -22.62 3.75
N GLN A 23 5.45 -22.12 5.00
CA GLN A 23 5.89 -22.88 6.17
C GLN A 23 4.88 -23.97 6.57
N CYS A 24 3.58 -23.64 6.62
CA CYS A 24 2.52 -24.62 6.93
C CYS A 24 1.80 -25.16 5.69
N ARG A 25 2.12 -24.63 4.50
CA ARG A 25 1.54 -24.98 3.20
C ARG A 25 0.02 -24.78 3.13
N GLN A 26 -0.53 -23.93 3.98
CA GLN A 26 -1.96 -23.62 4.02
C GLN A 26 -2.28 -22.27 3.36
N TYR A 27 -3.51 -22.15 2.87
CA TYR A 27 -4.07 -20.89 2.40
C TYR A 27 -4.90 -20.24 3.51
N HIS A 28 -4.51 -19.03 3.88
CA HIS A 28 -5.25 -18.20 4.81
C HIS A 28 -5.87 -17.05 4.05
N LYS A 29 -7.21 -17.05 3.91
CA LYS A 29 -7.95 -15.96 3.28
C LYS A 29 -7.70 -14.66 4.06
N LYS A 30 -7.33 -13.60 3.34
CA LYS A 30 -7.04 -12.28 3.91
C LYS A 30 -7.91 -11.25 3.22
N SER A 31 -8.42 -10.28 3.98
CA SER A 31 -9.07 -9.12 3.37
C SER A 31 -8.03 -8.27 2.63
N ARG A 32 -8.48 -7.42 1.69
CA ARG A 32 -7.56 -6.51 1.00
C ARG A 32 -6.89 -5.53 1.97
N SER A 33 -7.56 -5.16 3.06
CA SER A 33 -7.02 -4.27 4.12
C SER A 33 -5.98 -4.94 5.02
N GLN A 34 -5.95 -6.26 5.10
CA GLN A 34 -4.93 -7.00 5.85
C GLN A 34 -3.60 -7.02 5.07
N ARG A 35 -2.74 -6.03 5.34
CA ARG A 35 -1.45 -5.80 4.64
C ARG A 35 -0.27 -6.59 5.18
N TRP A 36 -0.46 -7.32 6.29
CA TRP A 36 0.57 -8.13 6.91
C TRP A 36 0.23 -9.60 6.80
N HIS A 37 1.25 -10.41 6.51
CA HIS A 37 1.20 -11.86 6.64
C HIS A 37 1.69 -12.23 8.03
N THR A 38 0.77 -12.72 8.85
CA THR A 38 1.04 -13.36 10.14
C THR A 38 0.31 -14.69 10.12
N CYS A 39 1.05 -15.79 10.18
CA CYS A 39 0.48 -17.14 10.14
C CYS A 39 0.44 -17.76 11.54
N PRO A 40 -0.61 -18.52 11.90
CA PRO A 40 -0.64 -19.28 13.16
C PRO A 40 0.53 -20.25 13.35
N CYS A 41 1.22 -20.65 12.27
CA CYS A 41 2.41 -21.50 12.35
C CYS A 41 3.69 -20.74 12.74
N GLY A 42 3.62 -19.43 13.00
CA GLY A 42 4.77 -18.59 13.36
C GLY A 42 5.49 -17.94 12.18
N CYS A 43 5.03 -18.12 10.93
CA CYS A 43 5.61 -17.41 9.79
C CYS A 43 5.18 -15.93 9.80
N GLY A 44 6.16 -15.02 9.69
CA GLY A 44 5.96 -13.58 9.77
C GLY A 44 6.11 -13.03 11.20
N PRO A 45 5.83 -11.74 11.43
CA PRO A 45 5.14 -10.81 10.53
C PRO A 45 6.02 -10.30 9.39
N VAL A 46 5.45 -10.27 8.17
CA VAL A 46 6.05 -9.63 6.98
C VAL A 46 4.97 -8.94 6.15
N GLN A 47 5.33 -7.91 5.39
CA GLN A 47 4.35 -7.23 4.53
C GLN A 47 3.88 -8.20 3.43
N ARG A 48 2.56 -8.30 3.27
CA ARG A 48 1.89 -9.34 2.47
C ARG A 48 2.31 -9.31 0.99
N ASP A 49 2.43 -8.10 0.44
CA ASP A 49 2.74 -7.94 -0.98
C ASP A 49 4.23 -8.27 -1.24
N LEU A 50 5.16 -7.84 -0.38
CA LEU A 50 6.57 -8.26 -0.36
C LEU A 50 6.71 -9.78 -0.22
N TYR A 51 5.96 -10.37 0.71
CA TYR A 51 5.95 -11.81 0.92
C TYR A 51 5.45 -12.54 -0.33
N SER A 52 4.35 -12.09 -0.94
CA SER A 52 3.84 -12.71 -2.16
C SER A 52 4.79 -12.57 -3.36
N ALA A 53 5.55 -11.48 -3.44
CA ALA A 53 6.59 -11.29 -4.44
C ALA A 53 7.77 -12.24 -4.21
N PHE A 54 8.19 -12.43 -2.96
CA PHE A 54 9.18 -13.44 -2.58
C PHE A 54 8.71 -14.85 -2.94
N LEU A 55 7.46 -15.20 -2.62
CA LEU A 55 6.88 -16.50 -2.99
C LEU A 55 6.87 -16.71 -4.51
N LEU A 56 6.54 -15.67 -5.27
CA LEU A 56 6.52 -15.71 -6.73
C LEU A 56 7.93 -15.87 -7.31
N ALA A 57 8.94 -15.23 -6.71
CA ALA A 57 10.33 -15.35 -7.12
C ALA A 57 10.93 -16.74 -6.84
N CYS A 58 10.31 -17.53 -5.94
CA CYS A 58 10.68 -18.91 -5.64
C CYS A 58 9.74 -19.93 -6.32
N LEU A 59 8.87 -19.49 -7.22
CA LEU A 59 7.91 -20.34 -7.90
C LEU A 59 8.45 -20.76 -9.27
N GLU A 60 8.53 -22.07 -9.49
CA GLU A 60 8.77 -22.59 -10.83
C GLU A 60 7.51 -22.45 -11.70
N PRO A 61 7.63 -22.11 -13.00
CA PRO A 61 6.49 -21.78 -13.85
C PRO A 61 5.37 -22.85 -13.92
N GLU A 62 5.74 -24.12 -13.77
CA GLU A 62 4.80 -25.26 -13.82
C GLU A 62 4.16 -25.58 -12.47
N GLN A 63 4.54 -24.88 -11.40
CA GLN A 63 4.09 -25.13 -10.04
C GLN A 63 3.07 -24.10 -9.57
N ILE A 64 2.19 -24.53 -8.67
CA ILE A 64 1.19 -23.66 -8.03
C ILE A 64 1.70 -23.21 -6.64
N GLN A 65 2.58 -23.99 -6.03
CA GLN A 65 3.14 -23.76 -4.70
C GLN A 65 4.66 -23.74 -4.80
N PRO A 66 5.34 -22.71 -4.24
CA PRO A 66 6.79 -22.63 -4.28
C PRO A 66 7.44 -23.64 -3.32
N SER A 67 8.56 -24.21 -3.73
CA SER A 67 9.37 -25.14 -2.91
C SER A 67 10.46 -24.38 -2.16
N ILE A 68 10.07 -23.72 -1.07
CA ILE A 68 10.98 -22.87 -0.28
C ILE A 68 11.60 -23.70 0.85
N THR A 69 12.94 -23.76 0.87
CA THR A 69 13.67 -24.37 1.97
C THR A 69 13.82 -23.38 3.13
N ARG A 70 14.04 -23.93 4.33
CA ARG A 70 14.29 -23.14 5.54
C ARG A 70 15.42 -22.12 5.36
N HIS A 71 16.53 -22.53 4.76
CA HIS A 71 17.69 -21.66 4.52
C HIS A 71 17.37 -20.49 3.58
N VAL A 72 16.57 -20.72 2.53
CA VAL A 72 16.15 -19.65 1.61
C VAL A 72 15.28 -18.61 2.35
N TRP A 73 14.37 -19.08 3.20
CA TRP A 73 13.54 -18.20 4.02
C TRP A 73 14.37 -17.43 5.06
N GLU A 74 15.23 -18.10 5.82
CA GLU A 74 16.10 -17.49 6.84
C GLU A 74 17.02 -16.42 6.23
N GLY A 75 17.46 -16.61 4.98
CA GLY A 75 18.21 -15.60 4.25
C GLY A 75 17.36 -14.42 3.76
N ALA A 76 16.10 -14.63 3.37
CA ALA A 76 15.25 -13.60 2.77
C ALA A 76 14.49 -12.76 3.80
N GLU A 77 13.98 -13.39 4.84
CA GLU A 77 13.09 -12.77 5.81
C GLU A 77 13.68 -11.49 6.45
N PRO A 78 14.94 -11.46 6.92
CA PRO A 78 15.51 -10.26 7.52
C PRO A 78 15.53 -9.07 6.56
N ARG A 79 15.76 -9.32 5.25
CA ARG A 79 15.74 -8.26 4.23
C ARG A 79 14.32 -7.72 4.00
N LEU A 80 13.32 -8.60 3.98
CA LEU A 80 11.93 -8.18 3.85
C LEU A 80 11.48 -7.33 5.04
N ARG A 81 11.93 -7.68 6.26
CA ARG A 81 11.68 -6.90 7.47
C ARG A 81 12.39 -5.55 7.44
N ALA A 82 13.68 -5.52 7.08
CA ALA A 82 14.47 -4.29 6.98
C ALA A 82 13.85 -3.25 6.01
N VAL A 83 13.31 -3.69 4.87
CA VAL A 83 12.59 -2.79 3.94
C VAL A 83 11.40 -2.10 4.62
N MET A 84 10.65 -2.83 5.45
CA MET A 84 9.50 -2.27 6.17
C MET A 84 9.91 -1.37 7.33
N GLU A 85 11.00 -1.68 8.01
CA GLU A 85 11.58 -0.84 9.06
C GLU A 85 12.06 0.51 8.50
N ASP A 86 12.76 0.50 7.36
CA ASP A 86 13.18 1.71 6.66
C ASP A 86 11.99 2.55 6.17
N LEU A 87 10.95 1.91 5.64
CA LEU A 87 9.70 2.59 5.31
C LEU A 87 9.05 3.22 6.56
N GLN A 88 9.05 2.53 7.70
CA GLN A 88 8.51 3.07 8.94
C GLN A 88 9.32 4.27 9.43
N GLN A 89 10.65 4.22 9.34
CA GLN A 89 11.53 5.32 9.71
C GLN A 89 11.23 6.57 8.86
N ARG A 90 11.11 6.40 7.54
CA ARG A 90 10.71 7.49 6.63
C ARG A 90 9.33 8.07 6.96
N ALA A 91 8.36 7.22 7.31
CA ALA A 91 7.05 7.69 7.77
C ALA A 91 7.17 8.53 9.06
N ASN A 92 8.02 8.10 10.00
CA ASN A 92 8.26 8.83 11.26
C ASN A 92 8.92 10.19 11.02
N GLU A 93 9.76 10.30 9.98
CA GLU A 93 10.36 11.56 9.51
C GLU A 93 9.38 12.47 8.75
N GLY A 94 8.11 12.07 8.65
CA GLY A 94 7.06 12.85 8.00
C GLY A 94 6.97 12.67 6.49
N GLN A 95 7.70 11.71 5.91
CA GLN A 95 7.54 11.39 4.49
C GLN A 95 6.17 10.78 4.22
N HIS A 96 5.54 11.21 3.12
CA HIS A 96 4.25 10.66 2.70
C HIS A 96 4.45 9.31 2.02
N LEU A 97 3.98 8.24 2.66
CA LEU A 97 4.07 6.88 2.13
C LEU A 97 2.67 6.32 1.78
N PRO A 98 2.58 5.42 0.77
CA PRO A 98 1.31 4.82 0.38
C PRO A 98 0.69 3.99 1.52
N ARG A 99 -0.61 4.16 1.74
CA ARG A 99 -1.38 3.39 2.74
C ARG A 99 -1.34 1.87 2.49
N SER A 100 -1.07 1.44 1.25
CA SER A 100 -0.90 0.04 0.88
C SER A 100 0.28 -0.64 1.58
N MET A 101 1.28 0.12 2.04
CA MET A 101 2.43 -0.43 2.77
C MET A 101 2.03 -0.94 4.16
N GLY A 102 0.86 -0.56 4.69
CA GLY A 102 0.39 -1.09 5.97
C GLY A 102 1.20 -0.61 7.17
N LEU A 103 1.93 0.49 7.04
CA LEU A 103 2.62 1.15 8.14
C LEU A 103 1.61 1.69 9.13
N SER A 104 1.88 1.50 10.42
CA SER A 104 1.13 2.17 11.47
C SER A 104 1.55 3.63 11.49
N ALA A 105 0.59 4.54 11.60
CA ALA A 105 0.92 5.93 11.91
C ALA A 105 1.71 5.95 13.23
N PRO A 106 2.73 6.83 13.38
CA PRO A 106 3.43 6.96 14.65
C PRO A 106 2.40 7.20 15.75
N ASP A 107 2.55 6.49 16.87
CA ASP A 107 1.74 6.71 18.06
C ASP A 107 1.66 8.22 18.33
N LYS A 108 0.44 8.70 18.61
CA LYS A 108 0.15 10.12 18.86
C LYS A 108 0.77 10.64 20.17
N GLY A 109 1.92 10.12 20.58
CA GLY A 109 2.77 10.60 21.67
C GLY A 109 3.90 11.52 21.21
N ALA A 110 4.29 11.49 19.93
CA ALA A 110 5.19 12.50 19.37
C ALA A 110 4.36 13.72 18.98
N ALA A 111 4.40 14.76 19.82
CA ALA A 111 3.74 16.03 19.58
C ALA A 111 4.00 16.48 18.13
N ARG A 112 2.94 16.60 17.34
CA ARG A 112 2.98 17.33 16.08
C ARG A 112 3.39 18.76 16.42
N ALA A 113 4.67 19.10 16.26
CA ALA A 113 5.11 20.47 16.21
C ALA A 113 4.27 21.14 15.11
N GLY A 114 3.30 21.95 15.52
CA GLY A 114 2.24 22.42 14.66
C GLY A 114 2.83 23.22 13.51
N ALA A 115 2.82 22.65 12.31
CA ALA A 115 2.76 23.44 11.09
C ALA A 115 1.46 24.25 11.18
N ARG A 116 1.58 25.49 11.68
CA ARG A 116 0.48 26.45 11.71
C ARG A 116 -0.03 26.57 10.28
N ARG A 117 -1.25 26.08 10.06
CA ARG A 117 -2.04 26.35 8.85
C ARG A 117 -2.15 27.87 8.75
N LEU A 118 -1.38 28.47 7.84
CA LEU A 118 -1.54 29.88 7.50
C LEU A 118 -3.01 30.07 7.11
N LYS A 119 -3.74 30.92 7.84
CA LYS A 119 -5.10 31.30 7.46
C LYS A 119 -5.00 31.97 6.10
N SER A 120 -5.73 31.44 5.12
CA SER A 120 -5.87 32.07 3.81
C SER A 120 -6.37 33.51 3.99
N PRO A 121 -5.88 34.48 3.21
CA PRO A 121 -6.35 35.86 3.32
C PRO A 121 -7.83 35.94 2.94
N ALA A 122 -8.56 36.81 3.65
CA ALA A 122 -9.96 37.08 3.39
C ALA A 122 -10.12 37.69 2.00
N TYR A 123 -10.91 37.05 1.13
CA TYR A 123 -11.38 37.68 -0.09
C TYR A 123 -12.48 38.70 0.29
N PRO A 124 -12.42 39.95 -0.19
CA PRO A 124 -13.47 40.92 0.04
C PRO A 124 -14.76 40.47 -0.67
N HIS A 125 -15.86 40.52 0.06
CA HIS A 125 -17.20 40.31 -0.46
C HIS A 125 -17.53 41.42 -1.45
N GLN A 126 -17.69 41.08 -2.73
CA GLN A 126 -18.28 42.01 -3.70
C GLN A 126 -19.80 41.97 -3.54
N GLU A 127 -20.37 43.11 -3.16
CA GLU A 127 -21.81 43.36 -3.14
C GLU A 127 -22.42 43.08 -4.53
N PRO A 128 -23.58 42.41 -4.62
CA PRO A 128 -24.26 42.26 -5.89
C PRO A 128 -24.88 43.61 -6.33
N VAL A 129 -24.32 44.18 -7.40
CA VAL A 129 -24.91 45.28 -8.15
C VAL A 129 -26.25 44.81 -8.73
N VAL A 130 -27.35 45.38 -8.25
CA VAL A 130 -28.63 45.32 -8.94
C VAL A 130 -28.49 46.12 -10.23
N SER A 131 -28.78 45.49 -11.36
CA SER A 131 -28.95 46.19 -12.64
C SER A 131 -30.17 45.65 -13.35
N THR A 132 -31.08 46.59 -13.55
CA THR A 132 -32.33 46.53 -14.27
C THR A 132 -32.11 46.22 -15.75
N ASN A 133 -33.16 45.66 -16.36
CA ASN A 133 -33.74 45.92 -17.68
C ASN A 133 -34.39 44.59 -18.12
N GLY A 134 -35.69 44.48 -18.37
CA GLY A 134 -36.58 45.39 -19.09
C GLY A 134 -37.09 44.59 -20.29
N ALA A 135 -38.35 44.16 -20.27
CA ALA A 135 -38.99 43.54 -21.43
C ALA A 135 -40.42 44.07 -21.54
N THR A 136 -40.63 44.75 -22.65
CA THR A 136 -41.81 45.42 -23.17
C THR A 136 -42.95 44.46 -23.52
N GLY A 137 -44.19 44.95 -23.37
CA GLY A 137 -45.32 44.57 -24.21
C GLY A 137 -46.67 44.52 -23.50
N SER A 138 -47.56 45.49 -23.75
CA SER A 138 -48.83 45.30 -24.48
C SER A 138 -49.90 46.38 -24.20
N VAL A 139 -50.47 46.88 -25.31
CA VAL A 139 -51.81 47.42 -25.61
C VAL A 139 -52.37 48.70 -24.97
N GLY A 140 -52.87 49.59 -25.85
CA GLY A 140 -53.70 50.75 -25.56
C GLY A 140 -53.52 51.85 -26.59
#